data_AF-A0AAW8JGZ9-F1
#
_entry.id   AF-A0AAW8JGZ9-F1
#
_cell.length_a   1.000
_cell.length_b   1.000
_cell.length_c   1.000
_cell.angle_alpha   90.00
_cell.angle_beta   90.00
_cell.angle_gamma   90.00
#
_symmetry.space_group_name_H-M   'P 1'
#
loop_
_entity.id
_entity.type
_entity.pdbx_description
1 polymer ?
#
loop_
_entity_poly.entity_id
_entity_poly.type
_entity_poly.pdbx_seq_one_letter_code
_entity_poly.pdbx_strand_id
1 'polypeptide(L)'
;MKKIKTSQSKAPIEIVIPLLDPVRIYTALELKDMPLSVMNAAIEAQEKYFLLETTTQMGGQAIVVRRLMQEGVHLIQVREKSRTRYKINNEFVEPRIIRQLEKRGLVNLGGVK
;
A
#
# COMPACT_ATOMS: atom_id res chain seq x y z
N MET A 1 34.78 -28.16 25.30
CA MET A 1 34.61 -27.54 23.96
C MET A 1 33.31 -26.74 23.95
N LYS A 2 33.38 -25.41 23.81
CA LYS A 2 32.20 -24.51 23.79
C LYS A 2 31.43 -24.71 22.47
N LYS A 3 30.14 -25.07 22.54
CA LYS A 3 29.24 -25.12 21.39
C LYS A 3 29.00 -23.69 20.88
N ILE A 4 29.61 -23.32 19.77
CA ILE A 4 29.30 -22.09 19.04
C ILE A 4 27.94 -22.32 18.38
N LYS A 5 26.88 -21.75 18.97
CA LYS A 5 25.61 -21.59 18.26
C LYS A 5 25.83 -20.50 17.22
N THR A 6 26.22 -20.87 16.01
CA THR A 6 26.16 -19.99 14.84
C THR A 6 24.68 -19.63 14.64
N SER A 7 24.30 -18.45 15.15
CA SER A 7 23.05 -17.78 14.78
C SER A 7 23.14 -17.46 13.30
N GLN A 8 22.78 -18.42 12.44
CA GLN A 8 22.57 -18.13 11.03
C GLN A 8 21.50 -17.04 10.95
N SER A 9 21.92 -15.82 10.59
CA SER A 9 21.00 -14.73 10.28
C SER A 9 20.16 -15.18 9.10
N LYS A 10 18.88 -15.49 9.36
CA LYS A 10 17.90 -15.79 8.30
C LYS A 10 17.96 -14.67 7.27
N ALA A 11 18.09 -15.01 5.99
CA ALA A 11 18.12 -14.02 4.92
C ALA A 11 16.86 -13.14 4.98
N PRO A 12 16.96 -11.83 4.67
CA PRO A 12 15.80 -10.95 4.63
C PRO A 12 14.74 -11.49 3.65
N ILE A 13 13.48 -11.47 4.07
CA ILE A 13 12.36 -11.84 3.20
C ILE A 13 11.91 -10.59 2.48
N GLU A 14 11.86 -10.64 1.15
CA GLU A 14 11.40 -9.54 0.31
C GLU A 14 10.02 -9.87 -0.26
N ILE A 15 9.06 -8.98 -0.04
CA ILE A 15 7.68 -9.12 -0.50
C ILE A 15 7.35 -7.91 -1.35
N VAL A 16 6.97 -8.13 -2.60
CA VAL A 16 6.46 -7.07 -3.48
C VAL A 16 5.06 -6.68 -3.00
N ILE A 17 4.86 -5.40 -2.73
CA ILE A 17 3.55 -4.83 -2.39
C ILE A 17 2.98 -4.23 -3.68
N PRO A 18 1.87 -4.76 -4.20
CA PRO A 18 1.23 -4.18 -5.37
C PRO A 18 0.64 -2.80 -5.03
N LEU A 19 0.63 -1.91 -6.02
CA LEU A 19 -0.25 -0.76 -5.99
C LEU A 19 -1.68 -1.30 -6.14
N LEU A 20 -2.54 -0.98 -5.19
CA LEU A 20 -3.96 -1.23 -5.33
C LEU A 20 -4.53 -0.13 -6.20
N ASP A 21 -5.36 -0.51 -7.16
CA ASP A 21 -6.02 0.46 -8.02
C ASP A 21 -6.78 1.47 -7.17
N PRO A 22 -6.73 2.78 -7.51
CA PRO A 22 -7.64 3.74 -6.92
C PRO A 22 -9.07 3.23 -7.13
N VAL A 23 -9.95 3.52 -6.19
CA VAL A 23 -11.36 3.11 -6.30
C VAL A 23 -11.88 3.51 -7.68
N ARG A 24 -12.36 2.53 -8.45
CA ARG A 24 -12.97 2.80 -9.75
C ARG A 24 -14.14 3.74 -9.53
N ILE A 25 -14.10 4.89 -10.20
CA ILE A 25 -15.21 5.85 -10.21
C ILE A 25 -16.16 5.43 -11.32
N TYR A 26 -17.31 4.89 -10.95
CA TYR A 26 -18.39 4.55 -11.84
C TYR A 26 -19.24 5.77 -12.15
N THR A 27 -19.72 5.84 -13.39
CA THR A 27 -20.70 6.83 -13.83
C THR A 27 -22.08 6.51 -13.27
N ALA A 28 -22.97 7.51 -13.26
CA ALA A 28 -24.36 7.30 -12.83
C ALA A 28 -25.10 6.24 -13.68
N LEU A 29 -24.75 6.12 -14.96
CA LEU A 29 -25.31 5.10 -15.86
C LEU A 29 -24.83 3.70 -15.46
N GLU A 30 -23.52 3.52 -15.24
CA GLU A 30 -22.98 2.23 -14.79
C GLU A 30 -23.54 1.81 -13.42
N LEU A 31 -23.67 2.74 -12.48
CA LEU A 31 -24.24 2.46 -11.15
C LEU A 31 -25.70 2.01 -11.23
N LYS A 32 -26.48 2.62 -12.13
CA LYS A 32 -27.90 2.28 -12.32
C LYS A 32 -28.10 0.83 -12.78
N ASP A 33 -27.17 0.29 -13.54
CA ASP A 33 -27.23 -1.07 -14.07
C ASP A 33 -26.72 -2.13 -13.08
N MET A 34 -26.21 -1.72 -11.91
CA MET A 34 -25.71 -2.63 -10.88
C MET A 34 -26.83 -3.14 -9.96
N PRO A 35 -26.69 -4.35 -9.38
CA PRO A 35 -27.49 -4.76 -8.24
C PRO A 35 -27.36 -3.76 -7.08
N LEU A 36 -28.46 -3.45 -6.39
CA LEU A 36 -28.52 -2.44 -5.32
C LEU A 36 -27.39 -2.59 -4.27
N SER A 37 -27.07 -3.82 -3.87
CA SER A 37 -25.99 -4.10 -2.92
C SER A 37 -24.60 -3.73 -3.47
N VAL A 38 -24.35 -3.92 -4.76
CA VAL A 38 -23.09 -3.59 -5.43
C VAL A 38 -23.01 -2.08 -5.67
N MET A 39 -24.11 -1.46 -6.09
CA MET A 39 -24.20 -0.01 -6.26
C MET A 39 -23.87 0.73 -4.97
N ASN A 40 -24.48 0.33 -3.84
CA ASN A 40 -24.23 0.98 -2.55
C ASN A 40 -22.78 0.83 -2.10
N ALA A 41 -22.18 -0.36 -2.27
CA ALA A 41 -20.77 -0.58 -1.95
C ALA A 41 -19.83 0.25 -2.84
N ALA A 42 -20.16 0.39 -4.13
CA ALA A 42 -19.41 1.22 -5.07
C ALA A 42 -19.49 2.71 -4.70
N ILE A 43 -20.68 3.21 -4.37
CA ILE A 43 -20.90 4.60 -3.91
C ILE A 43 -20.10 4.86 -2.63
N GLU A 44 -20.20 3.98 -1.63
CA GLU A 44 -19.47 4.13 -0.36
C GLU A 44 -17.95 4.14 -0.58
N ALA A 45 -17.44 3.27 -1.46
CA ALA A 45 -16.03 3.25 -1.81
C ALA A 45 -15.60 4.56 -2.51
N GLN A 46 -16.40 5.07 -3.44
CA GLN A 46 -16.14 6.32 -4.15
C GLN A 46 -16.16 7.53 -3.22
N GLU A 47 -17.13 7.62 -2.31
CA GLU A 47 -17.24 8.69 -1.32
C GLU A 47 -16.05 8.67 -0.36
N LYS A 48 -15.66 7.49 0.12
CA LYS A 48 -14.45 7.33 0.94
C LYS A 48 -13.21 7.78 0.18
N TYR A 49 -13.04 7.36 -1.08
CA TYR A 49 -11.90 7.78 -1.89
C TYR A 49 -11.89 9.30 -2.11
N PHE A 50 -13.03 9.90 -2.45
CA PHE A 50 -13.16 11.34 -2.66
C PHE A 50 -12.87 12.14 -1.40
N LEU A 51 -13.48 11.78 -0.26
CA LEU A 51 -13.24 12.43 1.02
C LEU A 51 -11.75 12.36 1.37
N LEU A 52 -11.13 11.22 1.11
CA LEU A 52 -9.78 10.94 1.53
C LEU A 52 -8.74 11.64 0.64
N GLU A 53 -8.97 11.75 -0.67
CA GLU A 53 -8.17 12.60 -1.57
C GLU A 53 -8.34 14.10 -1.25
N THR A 54 -9.55 14.57 -0.91
CA THR A 54 -9.82 16.00 -0.69
C THR A 54 -9.45 16.51 0.71
N THR A 55 -9.56 15.67 1.74
CA THR A 55 -9.29 16.09 3.14
C THR A 55 -7.87 15.81 3.60
N THR A 56 -7.14 14.92 2.93
CA THR A 56 -5.79 14.54 3.36
C THR A 56 -4.73 14.92 2.33
N GLN A 57 -4.01 16.01 2.59
CA GLN A 57 -2.80 16.31 1.82
C GLN A 57 -1.78 15.17 1.98
N MET A 58 -1.39 14.57 0.85
CA MET A 58 -0.32 13.59 0.81
C MET A 58 1.01 14.33 0.78
N GLY A 59 1.98 13.94 1.61
CA GLY A 59 3.30 14.53 1.57
C GLY A 59 3.96 14.27 0.20
N GLY A 60 4.75 15.23 -0.31
CA GLY A 60 5.35 15.12 -1.64
C GLY A 60 6.10 13.81 -1.89
N GLN A 61 6.78 13.27 -0.88
CA GLN A 61 7.45 11.97 -0.97
C GLN A 61 6.49 10.79 -1.18
N ALA A 62 5.31 10.78 -0.54
CA ALA A 62 4.34 9.72 -0.76
C ALA A 62 3.70 9.80 -2.15
N ILE A 63 3.52 11.01 -2.69
CA ILE A 63 3.09 11.23 -4.09
C ILE A 63 4.13 10.65 -5.06
N VAL A 64 5.41 10.90 -4.81
CA VAL A 64 6.51 10.34 -5.63
C VAL A 64 6.50 8.81 -5.58
N VAL A 65 6.35 8.20 -4.40
CA VAL A 65 6.25 6.74 -4.27
C VAL A 65 5.06 6.18 -5.05
N ARG A 66 3.87 6.79 -4.93
CA ARG A 66 2.68 6.40 -5.71
C ARG A 66 2.97 6.44 -7.21
N ARG A 67 3.58 7.53 -7.69
CA ARG A 67 3.90 7.72 -9.11
C ARG A 67 4.89 6.66 -9.61
N LEU A 68 5.95 6.39 -8.86
CA LEU A 68 6.91 5.34 -9.22
C LEU A 68 6.23 3.97 -9.33
N MET A 69 5.30 3.66 -8.43
CA MET A 69 4.52 2.42 -8.50
C MET A 69 3.59 2.38 -9.72
N GLN A 70 2.99 3.51 -10.12
CA GLN A 70 2.20 3.63 -11.36
C GLN A 70 3.06 3.45 -12.62
N GLU A 71 4.32 3.88 -12.58
CA GLU A 71 5.32 3.70 -13.64
C GLU A 71 5.90 2.27 -13.67
N GLY A 72 5.42 1.36 -12.82
CA GLY A 72 5.83 -0.05 -12.79
C GLY A 72 6.98 -0.38 -11.83
N VAL A 73 7.40 0.57 -11.00
CA VAL A 73 8.44 0.33 -9.99
C VAL A 73 7.84 -0.36 -8.77
N HIS A 74 8.40 -1.51 -8.41
CA HIS A 74 7.90 -2.31 -7.30
C HIS A 74 8.24 -1.68 -5.94
N LEU A 75 7.21 -1.46 -5.11
CA LEU A 75 7.39 -1.28 -3.68
C LEU A 75 7.67 -2.64 -3.04
N ILE A 76 8.73 -2.73 -2.25
CA ILE A 76 9.17 -4.00 -1.63
C ILE A 76 9.23 -3.82 -0.12
N GLN A 77 8.51 -4.68 0.60
CA GLN A 77 8.65 -4.85 2.05
C GLN A 77 9.79 -5.82 2.33
N VAL A 78 10.82 -5.34 3.03
CA VAL A 78 11.96 -6.14 3.49
C VAL A 78 11.74 -6.47 4.96
N ARG A 79 11.59 -7.75 5.30
CA ARG A 79 11.43 -8.23 6.67
C ARG A 79 12.71 -8.92 7.13
N GLU A 80 13.30 -8.40 8.20
CA GLU A 80 14.51 -8.95 8.81
C GLU A 80 14.31 -9.09 10.33
N LYS A 81 14.19 -10.34 10.79
CA LYS A 81 13.89 -10.68 12.20
C LYS A 81 12.63 -9.95 12.72
N SER A 82 12.81 -8.83 13.42
CA SER A 82 11.75 -7.98 14.00
C SER A 82 11.56 -6.64 13.31
N ARG A 83 12.39 -6.33 12.29
CA ARG A 83 12.37 -5.05 11.58
C ARG A 83 11.70 -5.21 10.21
N THR A 84 10.78 -4.29 9.93
CA THR A 84 10.18 -4.13 8.61
C THR A 84 10.67 -2.83 8.01
N ARG A 85 11.29 -2.91 6.82
CA ARG A 85 11.72 -1.76 6.02
C ARG A 85 11.00 -1.80 4.68
N TYR A 86 10.93 -0.65 4.03
CA TYR A 86 10.35 -0.54 2.69
C TYR A 86 11.39 0.01 1.75
N LYS A 87 11.47 -0.56 0.55
CA LYS A 87 12.32 -0.06 -0.51
C LYS A 87 11.52 0.13 -1.79
N ILE A 88 11.85 1.17 -2.54
CA ILE A 88 11.36 1.40 -3.91
C ILE A 88 12.56 1.89 -4.72
N ASN A 89 12.69 1.43 -5.97
CA ASN A 89 13.85 1.78 -6.81
C ASN A 89 15.21 1.53 -6.11
N ASN A 90 15.34 0.44 -5.35
CA ASN A 90 16.51 0.11 -4.53
C ASN A 90 16.88 1.10 -3.39
N GLU A 91 16.04 2.12 -3.13
CA GLU A 91 16.23 3.06 -2.03
C GLU A 91 15.28 2.77 -0.88
N PHE A 92 15.76 2.90 0.37
CA PHE A 92 14.92 2.72 1.55
C PHE A 92 14.04 3.94 1.80
N VAL A 93 12.75 3.70 2.00
CA VAL A 93 11.74 4.72 2.29
C VAL A 93 11.28 4.59 3.73
N GLU A 94 11.06 5.73 4.39
CA GLU A 94 10.59 5.74 5.77
C GLU A 94 9.17 5.14 5.88
N PRO A 95 8.90 4.29 6.90
CA PRO A 95 7.59 3.69 7.10
C PRO A 95 6.44 4.69 7.19
N ARG A 96 6.67 5.91 7.69
CA ARG A 96 5.63 6.96 7.77
C ARG A 96 5.12 7.39 6.40
N ILE A 97 5.96 7.34 5.36
CA ILE A 97 5.60 7.70 3.98
C ILE A 97 4.72 6.59 3.41
N ILE A 98 5.12 5.32 3.57
CA ILE A 98 4.34 4.18 3.08
C ILE A 98 3.00 4.04 3.81
N ARG A 99 2.96 4.36 5.12
CA ARG A 99 1.70 4.44 5.88
C ARG A 99 0.73 5.49 5.35
N GLN A 100 1.21 6.55 4.69
CA GLN A 100 0.30 7.50 4.03
C GLN A 100 -0.42 6.85 2.85
N LEU A 101 0.22 5.94 2.12
CA LEU A 101 -0.40 5.18 1.04
C LEU A 101 -1.37 4.12 1.60
N GLU A 102 -0.98 3.44 2.69
CA GLU A 102 -1.81 2.43 3.36
C GLU A 102 -3.12 3.03 3.90
N LYS A 103 -3.04 4.19 4.59
CA LYS A 103 -4.23 4.91 5.07
C LYS A 103 -5.19 5.30 3.96
N ARG A 104 -4.70 5.38 2.71
CA ARG A 104 -5.46 5.73 1.52
C ARG A 104 -5.97 4.51 0.75
N GLY A 105 -5.73 3.31 1.28
CA GLY A 105 -6.10 2.07 0.61
C GLY A 105 -5.31 1.80 -0.69
N LEU A 106 -4.23 2.56 -0.93
CA LEU A 106 -3.41 2.42 -2.15
C LEU A 106 -2.44 1.24 -2.05
N VAL A 107 -2.15 0.79 -0.84
CA VAL A 107 -1.30 -0.38 -0.57
C VAL A 107 -1.83 -1.10 0.67
N ASN A 108 -1.59 -2.40 0.76
CA ASN A 108 -1.85 -3.18 1.97
C ASN A 108 -0.52 -3.67 2.55
N LEU A 109 -0.15 -3.22 3.74
CA LEU A 109 1.14 -3.61 4.37
C LEU A 109 1.04 -4.89 5.19
N GLY A 110 -0.14 -5.53 5.22
CA GLY A 110 -0.38 -6.79 5.93
C GLY A 110 -0.33 -6.64 7.44
N GLY A 111 -0.90 -5.56 7.98
CA GLY A 111 -1.07 -5.39 9.42
C GLY A 111 -1.78 -6.60 10.01
N VAL A 112 -1.11 -7.29 10.93
CA VAL A 112 -1.76 -8.23 11.84
C VAL A 112 -2.82 -7.40 12.58
N LYS A 113 -4.11 -7.67 12.30
CA LYS A 113 -5.21 -7.14 13.10
C LYS A 113 -5.08 -7.62 14.55
#